data_AF-A0A0K8RCA0-F1
#
_entry.id   AF-A0A0K8RCA0-F1
#
_cell.length_a   1.000
_cell.length_b   1.000
_cell.length_c   1.000
_cell.angle_alpha   90.00
_cell.angle_beta   90.00
_cell.angle_gamma   90.00
#
_symmetry.space_group_name_H-M   'P 1'
#
loop_
_entity.id
_entity.type
_entity.pdbx_description
1 polymer ?
#
loop_
_entity_poly.entity_id
_entity_poly.type
_entity_poly.pdbx_seq_one_letter_code
_entity_poly.pdbx_strand_id
1 'polypeptide(L)'
;MQKLSSTTKSADHLNGLLRETEATNAVLTEQIKLLKSEIRRLERNQQREKSLANLEYLKNVLLQFIFLKPGSERERLLPVIDTMLQLSPEEKGKLAAIAQGEDENGSRSSG
;
A
#
# COMPACT_ATOMS: atom_id res chain seq x y z
N MET A 1 5.24 16.10 -68.07
CA MET A 1 3.90 15.59 -67.69
C MET A 1 3.96 14.29 -66.89
N GLN A 2 4.58 13.21 -67.38
CA GLN A 2 4.56 11.89 -66.71
C GLN A 2 5.26 11.84 -65.34
N LYS A 3 6.43 12.49 -65.18
CA LYS A 3 7.12 12.63 -63.87
C LYS A 3 6.29 13.39 -62.84
N LEU A 4 5.52 14.40 -63.28
CA LEU A 4 4.71 15.21 -62.39
C LEU A 4 3.57 14.38 -61.78
N SER A 5 2.90 13.56 -62.60
CA SER A 5 1.80 12.72 -62.11
C SER A 5 2.28 11.58 -61.21
N SER A 6 3.47 11.02 -61.43
CA SER A 6 4.05 10.03 -60.51
C SER A 6 4.38 10.65 -59.16
N THR A 7 4.95 11.86 -59.14
CA THR A 7 5.26 12.57 -57.89
C THR A 7 4.00 12.93 -57.11
N THR A 8 2.93 13.37 -57.78
CA THR A 8 1.64 13.64 -57.13
C THR A 8 1.04 12.38 -56.51
N LYS A 9 1.03 11.25 -57.22
CA LYS A 9 0.54 9.96 -56.67
C LYS A 9 1.34 9.50 -55.46
N SER A 10 2.66 9.64 -55.49
CA SER A 10 3.51 9.31 -54.34
C SER A 10 3.25 10.23 -53.15
N ALA A 11 3.02 11.52 -53.38
CA ALA A 11 2.67 12.47 -52.32
C ALA A 11 1.30 12.14 -51.67
N ASP A 12 0.30 11.78 -52.47
CA ASP A 12 -1.02 11.37 -51.97
C ASP A 12 -0.93 10.09 -51.13
N HIS A 13 -0.14 9.12 -51.57
CA HIS A 13 0.09 7.88 -50.82
C HIS A 13 0.81 8.14 -49.48
N LEU A 14 1.85 8.97 -49.47
CA LEU A 14 2.57 9.35 -48.25
C LEU A 14 1.67 10.09 -47.26
N ASN A 15 0.79 10.97 -47.75
CA ASN A 15 -0.21 11.64 -46.91
C ASN A 15 -1.21 10.65 -46.30
N GLY A 16 -1.61 9.62 -47.04
CA GLY A 16 -2.45 8.53 -46.52
C GLY A 16 -1.77 7.80 -45.37
N LEU A 17 -0.53 7.35 -45.57
CA LEU A 17 0.27 6.67 -44.55
C LEU A 17 0.53 7.55 -43.32
N LEU A 18 0.76 8.85 -43.53
CA LEU A 18 0.94 9.81 -42.45
C LEU A 18 -0.32 9.89 -41.57
N ARG A 19 -1.51 10.01 -42.17
CA ARG A 19 -2.78 10.06 -41.43
C ARG A 19 -3.05 8.77 -40.66
N GLU A 20 -2.78 7.61 -41.26
CA GLU A 20 -2.90 6.32 -40.57
C GLU A 20 -1.95 6.22 -39.37
N THR A 21 -0.72 6.72 -39.53
CA THR A 21 0.27 6.77 -38.46
C THR A 21 -0.17 7.72 -37.33
N GLU A 22 -0.67 8.90 -37.66
CA GLU A 22 -1.19 9.88 -36.69
C GLU A 22 -2.39 9.32 -35.91
N ALA A 23 -3.32 8.66 -36.60
CA ALA A 23 -4.47 8.01 -35.95
C ALA A 23 -4.03 6.91 -34.98
N THR A 24 -3.07 6.08 -35.39
CA THR A 24 -2.49 5.03 -34.55
C THR A 24 -1.77 5.64 -33.34
N ASN A 25 -1.01 6.72 -33.54
CA ASN A 25 -0.28 7.40 -32.47
C ASN A 25 -1.23 8.03 -31.44
N ALA A 26 -2.35 8.61 -31.89
CA ALA A 26 -3.39 9.12 -30.99
C ALA A 26 -3.96 8.01 -30.09
N VAL A 27 -4.25 6.85 -30.67
CA VAL A 27 -4.74 5.67 -29.93
C VAL A 27 -3.69 5.18 -28.92
N LEU A 28 -2.42 5.06 -29.33
CA LEU A 28 -1.34 4.64 -28.44
C LEU A 28 -1.14 5.62 -27.29
N THR A 29 -1.25 6.92 -27.56
CA THR A 29 -1.14 7.97 -26.53
C THR A 29 -2.23 7.83 -25.47
N GLU A 30 -3.48 7.57 -25.88
CA GLU A 30 -4.57 7.35 -24.93
C GLU A 30 -4.38 6.04 -24.15
N GLN A 31 -3.94 4.96 -24.80
CA GLN A 31 -3.62 3.71 -24.11
C GLN A 31 -2.53 3.90 -23.04
N ILE A 32 -1.46 4.66 -23.35
CA ILE A 32 -0.41 4.98 -22.39
C ILE A 32 -0.99 5.73 -21.18
N LYS A 33 -1.89 6.68 -21.42
CA LYS A 33 -2.54 7.44 -20.34
C LYS A 33 -3.40 6.54 -19.46
N LEU A 34 -4.20 5.65 -20.06
CA LEU A 34 -5.02 4.68 -19.33
C LEU A 34 -4.15 3.72 -18.52
N LEU A 35 -3.13 3.13 -19.12
CA LEU A 35 -2.20 2.22 -18.44
C LEU A 35 -1.49 2.90 -17.26
N LYS A 36 -1.02 4.14 -17.42
CA LYS A 36 -0.44 4.91 -16.32
C LYS A 36 -1.43 5.16 -15.17
N SER A 37 -2.71 5.39 -15.49
CA SER A 37 -3.74 5.55 -14.47
C SER A 37 -4.01 4.25 -13.70
N GLU A 38 -3.97 3.13 -14.41
CA GLU A 38 -4.20 1.80 -13.86
C GLU A 38 -3.06 1.35 -12.96
N ILE A 39 -1.81 1.59 -13.35
CA ILE A 39 -0.63 1.35 -12.50
C ILE A 39 -0.78 2.09 -11.17
N ARG A 40 -1.09 3.39 -11.21
CA ARG A 40 -1.29 4.19 -9.99
C ARG A 40 -2.45 3.66 -9.12
N ARG A 41 -3.51 3.11 -9.74
CA ARG A 41 -4.64 2.50 -9.03
C ARG A 41 -4.20 1.21 -8.32
N LEU A 42 -3.46 0.35 -9.02
CA LEU A 42 -2.93 -0.90 -8.49
C LEU A 42 -1.95 -0.66 -7.35
N GLU A 43 -1.05 0.32 -7.45
CA GLU A 43 -0.13 0.70 -6.37
C GLU A 43 -0.87 1.11 -5.10
N ARG A 44 -1.94 1.92 -5.22
CA ARG A 44 -2.78 2.28 -4.06
C ARG A 44 -3.48 1.08 -3.46
N ASN A 45 -3.99 0.17 -4.29
CA ASN A 45 -4.63 -1.05 -3.80
C ASN A 45 -3.62 -1.96 -3.09
N GLN A 46 -2.42 -2.12 -3.63
CA GLN A 46 -1.35 -2.89 -3.00
C GLN A 46 -0.94 -2.28 -1.65
N GLN A 47 -0.88 -0.94 -1.55
CA GLN A 47 -0.61 -0.28 -0.28
C GLN A 47 -1.72 -0.52 0.75
N ARG A 48 -2.99 -0.54 0.32
CA ARG A 48 -4.14 -0.89 1.18
C ARG A 48 -4.07 -2.35 1.62
N GLU A 49 -3.77 -3.29 0.72
CA GLU A 49 -3.62 -4.70 1.06
C GLU A 49 -2.48 -4.93 2.06
N LYS A 50 -1.33 -4.28 1.86
CA LYS A 50 -0.23 -4.29 2.86
C LYS A 50 -0.69 -3.76 4.21
N SER A 51 -1.47 -2.69 4.22
CA SER A 51 -2.02 -2.11 5.46
C SER A 51 -3.01 -3.07 6.14
N LEU A 52 -3.84 -3.79 5.38
CA LEU A 52 -4.74 -4.82 5.90
C LEU A 52 -3.98 -6.03 6.47
N ALA A 53 -2.94 -6.49 5.78
CA ALA A 53 -2.08 -7.57 6.28
C ALA A 53 -1.37 -7.17 7.58
N ASN A 54 -0.91 -5.92 7.68
CA ASN A 54 -0.34 -5.39 8.93
C ASN A 54 -1.37 -5.35 10.06
N LEU A 55 -2.63 -5.00 9.78
CA LEU A 55 -3.71 -5.03 10.77
C LEU A 55 -4.03 -6.45 11.23
N GLU A 56 -4.04 -7.43 10.32
CA GLU A 56 -4.23 -8.83 10.70
C GLU A 56 -3.08 -9.35 11.56
N TYR A 57 -1.85 -9.01 11.23
CA TYR A 57 -0.68 -9.32 12.05
C TYR A 57 -0.80 -8.67 13.44
N LEU A 58 -1.12 -7.38 13.49
CA LEU A 58 -1.33 -6.65 14.74
C LEU A 58 -2.43 -7.29 15.59
N LYS A 59 -3.56 -7.68 15.01
CA LYS A 59 -4.62 -8.44 15.69
C LYS A 59 -4.07 -9.69 16.36
N ASN A 60 -3.26 -10.48 15.64
CA ASN A 60 -2.68 -11.71 16.19
C ASN A 60 -1.72 -11.41 17.35
N VAL A 61 -0.88 -10.38 17.23
CA VAL A 61 0.03 -9.94 18.30
C VAL A 61 -0.75 -9.46 19.53
N LEU A 62 -1.81 -8.67 19.34
CA LEU A 62 -2.66 -8.19 20.43
C LEU A 62 -3.39 -9.34 21.14
N LEU A 63 -3.91 -10.31 20.39
CA LEU A 63 -4.54 -11.50 20.97
C LEU A 63 -3.52 -12.29 21.80
N GLN A 64 -2.30 -12.53 21.29
CA GLN A 64 -1.23 -13.16 22.07
C GLN A 64 -0.93 -12.37 23.33
N PHE A 65 -0.79 -11.04 23.24
CA PHE A 65 -0.53 -10.19 24.39
C PHE A 65 -1.61 -10.31 25.47
N ILE A 66 -2.88 -10.32 25.09
CA ILE A 66 -4.01 -10.42 26.04
C ILE A 66 -4.04 -11.78 26.74
N PHE A 67 -3.79 -12.88 26.00
CA PHE A 67 -3.89 -14.24 26.55
C PHE A 67 -2.63 -14.73 27.28
N LEU A 68 -1.47 -14.11 27.06
CA LEU A 68 -0.25 -14.43 27.79
C LEU A 68 -0.35 -13.95 29.25
N LYS A 69 0.13 -14.79 30.17
CA LYS A 69 0.31 -14.37 31.56
C LYS A 69 1.35 -13.24 31.64
N PRO A 70 1.27 -12.37 32.65
CA PRO A 70 2.32 -11.40 32.91
C PRO A 70 3.70 -12.07 33.02
N GLY A 71 4.72 -11.40 32.49
CA GLY A 71 6.10 -11.86 32.47
C GLY A 71 6.79 -11.66 31.11
N SER A 72 7.99 -12.22 30.99
CA SER A 72 8.91 -11.95 29.88
C SER A 72 8.32 -12.19 28.49
N GLU A 73 7.41 -13.16 28.35
CA GLU A 73 6.81 -13.48 27.05
C GLU A 73 5.88 -12.38 26.56
N ARG A 74 5.13 -11.79 27.49
CA ARG A 74 4.22 -10.69 27.22
C ARG A 74 4.97 -9.38 26.97
N GLU A 75 6.06 -9.16 27.69
CA GLU A 75 6.96 -8.00 27.46
C GLU A 75 7.62 -8.03 26.07
N ARG A 76 8.01 -9.22 25.58
CA ARG A 76 8.61 -9.37 24.23
C ARG A 76 7.71 -8.89 23.10
N LEU A 77 6.40 -8.80 23.32
CA LEU A 77 5.44 -8.29 22.32
C LEU A 77 5.35 -6.75 22.31
N LEU A 78 5.77 -6.08 23.38
CA LEU A 78 5.66 -4.61 23.50
C LEU A 78 6.38 -3.85 22.37
N PRO A 79 7.61 -4.20 21.94
CA PRO A 79 8.26 -3.49 20.83
C PRO A 79 7.49 -3.60 19.51
N VAL A 80 6.84 -4.74 19.27
CA VAL A 80 6.05 -4.97 18.05
C VAL A 80 4.77 -4.13 18.09
N ILE A 81 4.07 -4.11 19.23
CA ILE A 81 2.87 -3.31 19.44
C ILE A 81 3.22 -1.81 19.34
N ASP A 82 4.32 -1.37 19.96
CA ASP A 82 4.86 -0.01 19.91
C ASP A 82 5.13 0.43 18.47
N THR A 83 5.80 -0.42 17.69
CA THR A 83 6.12 -0.12 16.28
C THR A 83 4.87 -0.05 15.40
N MET A 84 3.91 -0.95 15.59
CA MET A 84 2.70 -1.05 14.77
C MET A 84 1.65 0.01 15.10
N LEU A 85 1.54 0.42 16.36
CA LEU A 85 0.57 1.41 16.83
C LEU A 85 1.17 2.81 17.05
N GLN A 86 2.49 2.95 16.99
CA GLN A 86 3.21 4.20 17.25
C GLN A 86 2.83 4.81 18.60
N LEU A 87 2.99 4.02 19.66
CA LEU A 87 2.52 4.40 20.99
C LEU A 87 3.27 5.62 21.53
N SER A 88 2.53 6.45 22.26
CA SER A 88 3.13 7.48 23.11
C SER A 88 3.90 6.85 24.28
N PRO A 89 4.86 7.59 24.89
CA PRO A 89 5.57 7.11 26.07
C PRO A 89 4.63 6.70 27.22
N GLU A 90 3.50 7.41 27.37
CA GLU A 90 2.50 7.11 28.39
C GLU A 90 1.80 5.77 28.13
N GLU A 91 1.33 5.54 26.90
CA GLU A 91 0.68 4.27 26.51
C GLU A 91 1.63 3.09 26.62
N LYS A 92 2.90 3.28 26.24
CA LYS A 92 3.95 2.28 26.38
C LYS A 92 4.20 1.92 27.85
N GLY A 93 4.22 2.92 28.74
CA GLY A 93 4.35 2.72 30.18
C GLY A 93 3.21 1.89 30.76
N LYS A 94 1.96 2.20 30.39
CA LYS A 94 0.77 1.43 30.82
C LYS A 94 0.85 -0.02 30.36
N LEU A 95 1.17 -0.28 29.09
CA LEU A 95 1.28 -1.65 28.59
C LEU A 95 2.44 -2.43 29.23
N ALA A 96 3.54 -1.76 29.59
CA ALA A 96 4.65 -2.37 30.32
C ALA A 96 4.23 -2.82 31.73
N ALA A 97 3.53 -1.96 32.48
CA ALA A 97 2.98 -2.31 33.80
C ALA A 97 2.02 -3.51 33.72
N ILE A 98 1.12 -3.53 32.72
CA ILE A 98 0.23 -4.68 32.45
C ILE A 98 1.05 -5.94 32.12
N ALA A 99 2.09 -5.81 31.28
CA ALA A 99 2.93 -6.93 30.89
C ALA A 99 3.70 -7.52 32.08
N GLN A 100 4.05 -6.71 33.07
CA GLN A 100 4.71 -7.09 34.32
C GLN A 100 3.72 -7.58 35.39
N GLY A 101 2.43 -7.33 35.22
CA GLY A 101 1.37 -7.74 36.15
C GLY A 101 1.16 -6.76 37.30
N GLU A 102 1.68 -5.54 37.17
CA GLU A 102 1.60 -4.49 38.20
C GLU A 102 0.19 -3.90 38.34
N ASP A 103 -0.61 -3.93 37.25
CA ASP A 103 -1.99 -3.42 37.26
C ASP A 103 -3.00 -4.35 37.98
N GLU A 104 -2.72 -5.64 38.17
CA GLU A 104 -3.64 -6.55 38.89
C GLU A 104 -3.50 -6.49 40.42
N ASN A 105 -2.39 -5.98 40.94
CA ASN A 105 -2.07 -6.09 42.37
C ASN A 105 -2.58 -4.91 43.22
N GLY A 106 -3.09 -3.84 42.59
CA GLY A 106 -3.60 -2.65 43.28
C GLY A 106 -5.04 -2.75 43.80
N SER A 107 -5.80 -3.79 43.41
CA SER A 107 -7.25 -3.88 43.70
C SER A 107 -7.66 -5.04 44.63
N ARG A 108 -6.72 -5.82 45.17
CA ARG A 108 -7.03 -7.04 45.97
C ARG A 108 -6.57 -7.04 47.43
N SER A 109 -6.05 -5.94 47.98
CA SER A 109 -5.63 -5.86 49.39
C SER A 109 -6.59 -5.11 50.33
N SER A 110 -7.87 -4.96 49.96
CA SER A 110 -8.89 -4.41 50.87
C SER A 110 -10.18 -5.22 50.73
N GLY A 111 -10.29 -6.27 51.53
CA GLY A 111 -11.46 -7.15 51.64
C GLY A 111 -11.17 -8.32 52.56
#